data_AF-A0A420DAI4-F1
#
_entry.id   AF-A0A420DAI4-F1
#
_cell.length_a   1.000
_cell.length_b   1.000
_cell.length_c   1.000
_cell.angle_alpha   90.00
_cell.angle_beta   90.00
_cell.angle_gamma   90.00
#
_symmetry.space_group_name_H-M   'P 1'
#
loop_
_entity.id
_entity.type
_entity.pdbx_description
1 polymer ?
#
loop_
_entity_poly.entity_id
_entity_poly.type
_entity_poly.pdbx_seq_one_letter_code
_entity_poly.pdbx_strand_id
1 'polypeptide(L)'
;MKKFYSLLAAAVVAVNLQAQTTVYSENMGTPSGTTAIAANTFQNSGVTYSGSADVRVTTVSTGYAGASGGGNIFFAGTAGTNFVINGIDTTGYTNLVLSFGHLKSTNASSNELTVEVSEDGTTWTPLTYSRATGGGTSNVWALITASGTIPAVSSLKIRFTNTITGQFRLDDVKLVGTKETMAVGDATKGKANLVKNTVVANELIFGASAKVSVYNAAGQVVKTADVSENSRLDVSNLVKGTYVVTGLVNGQAVSQKIIKK
;
A
#
# COMPACT_ATOMS: atom_id res chain seq x y z
N MET A 1 23.83 51.43 1.99
CA MET A 1 22.89 50.45 2.60
C MET A 1 23.06 49.11 1.88
N LYS A 2 23.75 48.14 2.51
CA LYS A 2 23.94 46.80 1.92
C LYS A 2 22.69 45.97 2.22
N LYS A 3 21.97 45.56 1.18
CA LYS A 3 20.77 44.72 1.31
C LYS A 3 21.20 43.28 1.56
N PHE A 4 20.86 42.73 2.72
CA PHE A 4 20.99 41.31 3.02
C PHE A 4 19.82 40.57 2.38
N TYR A 5 20.08 39.73 1.39
CA TYR A 5 19.10 38.77 0.89
C TYR A 5 19.24 37.48 1.70
N SER A 6 18.24 37.16 2.53
CA SER A 6 18.15 35.86 3.18
C SER A 6 17.78 34.81 2.12
N LEU A 7 18.66 33.84 1.89
CA LEU A 7 18.29 32.60 1.20
C LEU A 7 17.56 31.70 2.20
N LEU A 8 16.27 31.51 1.98
CA LEU A 8 15.47 30.50 2.67
C LEU A 8 15.87 29.12 2.13
N ALA A 9 16.50 28.30 2.97
CA ALA A 9 16.76 26.90 2.65
C ALA A 9 15.46 26.10 2.79
N ALA A 10 14.85 25.72 1.67
CA ALA A 10 13.75 24.76 1.66
C ALA A 10 14.32 23.35 1.85
N ALA A 11 14.23 22.80 3.07
CA ALA A 11 14.37 21.37 3.28
C ALA A 11 13.18 20.67 2.60
N VAL A 12 13.41 20.02 1.47
CA VAL A 12 12.42 19.13 0.85
C VAL A 12 12.33 17.89 1.72
N VAL A 13 11.35 17.85 2.63
CA VAL A 13 10.95 16.62 3.31
C VAL A 13 10.16 15.81 2.29
N ALA A 14 10.76 14.74 1.77
CA ALA A 14 10.05 13.77 0.94
C ALA A 14 9.07 13.00 1.83
N VAL A 15 7.81 13.43 1.84
CA VAL A 15 6.73 12.71 2.52
C VAL A 15 6.35 11.52 1.63
N ASN A 16 6.75 10.32 2.04
CA ASN A 16 6.33 9.09 1.37
C ASN A 16 4.86 8.81 1.73
N LEU A 17 3.93 9.40 0.98
CA LEU A 17 2.52 9.02 1.03
C LEU A 17 2.38 7.62 0.39
N GLN A 18 2.42 6.56 1.19
CA GLN A 18 2.14 5.22 0.71
C GLN A 18 0.63 5.07 0.53
N ALA A 19 0.18 4.87 -0.72
CA ALA A 19 -1.23 4.64 -1.02
C ALA A 19 -1.65 3.22 -0.58
N GLN A 20 -2.90 3.08 -0.15
CA GLN A 20 -3.49 1.76 0.07
C GLN A 20 -3.65 1.04 -1.28
N THR A 21 -3.33 -0.26 -1.30
CA THR A 21 -3.40 -1.12 -2.48
C THR A 21 -4.24 -2.36 -2.20
N THR A 22 -4.79 -2.97 -3.26
CA THR A 22 -5.50 -4.25 -3.14
C THR A 22 -4.51 -5.39 -2.94
N VAL A 23 -4.68 -6.12 -1.84
CA VAL A 23 -3.92 -7.35 -1.53
C VAL A 23 -4.63 -8.57 -2.12
N TYR A 24 -5.96 -8.59 -2.01
CA TYR A 24 -6.80 -9.68 -2.50
C TYR A 24 -8.19 -9.17 -2.87
N SER A 25 -8.83 -9.77 -3.86
CA SER A 25 -10.21 -9.45 -4.26
C SER A 25 -10.87 -10.65 -4.93
N GLU A 26 -12.06 -11.04 -4.48
CA GLU A 26 -12.82 -12.17 -5.00
C GLU A 26 -14.29 -11.81 -5.23
N ASN A 27 -14.77 -12.01 -6.47
CA ASN A 27 -16.14 -11.75 -6.92
C ASN A 27 -17.04 -13.00 -6.96
N MET A 28 -16.57 -14.11 -6.39
CA MET A 28 -17.23 -15.42 -6.28
C MET A 28 -17.53 -16.11 -7.62
N GLY A 29 -17.02 -15.59 -8.74
CA GLY A 29 -17.19 -16.15 -10.08
C GLY A 29 -18.61 -15.99 -10.64
N THR A 30 -18.96 -16.83 -11.62
CA THR A 30 -20.28 -16.82 -12.28
C THR A 30 -20.81 -18.25 -12.40
N PRO A 31 -21.37 -18.84 -11.33
CA PRO A 31 -21.91 -20.18 -11.38
C PRO A 31 -23.17 -20.23 -12.26
N SER A 32 -23.46 -21.39 -12.87
CA SER A 32 -24.67 -21.59 -13.66
C SER A 32 -25.91 -21.94 -12.83
N GLY A 33 -25.78 -22.05 -11.51
CA GLY A 33 -26.83 -22.49 -10.60
C GLY A 33 -26.34 -22.53 -9.15
N THR A 34 -26.98 -23.36 -8.32
CA THR A 34 -26.47 -23.66 -6.98
C THR A 34 -25.29 -24.61 -7.10
N THR A 35 -24.13 -24.20 -6.61
CA THR A 35 -22.85 -24.89 -6.82
C THR A 35 -22.15 -25.07 -5.48
N ALA A 36 -21.69 -26.27 -5.15
CA ALA A 36 -20.88 -26.48 -3.94
C ALA A 36 -19.58 -25.67 -4.02
N ILE A 37 -19.04 -25.21 -2.88
CA ILE A 37 -17.78 -24.42 -2.85
C ILE A 37 -16.67 -25.13 -3.63
N ALA A 38 -16.44 -26.42 -3.38
CA ALA A 38 -15.38 -27.19 -4.01
C ALA A 38 -15.56 -27.39 -5.53
N ALA A 39 -16.75 -27.15 -6.08
CA ALA A 39 -17.07 -27.29 -7.50
C ALA A 39 -17.17 -25.95 -8.24
N ASN A 40 -17.09 -24.81 -7.52
CA ASN A 40 -17.19 -23.50 -8.13
C ASN A 40 -15.85 -23.03 -8.71
N THR A 41 -15.90 -22.33 -9.85
CA THR A 41 -14.75 -21.62 -10.41
C THR A 41 -14.71 -20.20 -9.85
N PHE A 42 -13.86 -19.98 -8.86
CA PHE A 42 -13.60 -18.66 -8.26
C PHE A 42 -12.68 -17.80 -9.13
N GLN A 43 -12.67 -16.49 -8.87
CA GLN A 43 -11.81 -15.55 -9.58
C GLN A 43 -10.33 -15.83 -9.36
N ASN A 44 -9.93 -16.17 -8.13
CA ASN A 44 -8.52 -16.36 -7.78
C ASN A 44 -8.17 -17.86 -7.70
N SER A 45 -7.25 -18.30 -8.55
CA SER A 45 -6.72 -19.67 -8.52
C SER A 45 -5.51 -19.86 -7.61
N GLY A 46 -4.93 -18.76 -7.08
CA GLY A 46 -3.78 -18.78 -6.18
C GLY A 46 -4.11 -19.06 -4.71
N VAL A 47 -5.40 -19.19 -4.37
CA VAL A 47 -5.90 -19.50 -3.03
C VAL A 47 -6.85 -20.69 -3.09
N THR A 48 -7.22 -21.23 -1.94
CA THR A 48 -8.17 -22.34 -1.83
C THR A 48 -9.43 -21.91 -1.11
N TYR A 49 -10.56 -22.51 -1.53
CA TYR A 49 -11.88 -22.24 -0.99
C TYR A 49 -12.48 -23.54 -0.45
N SER A 50 -13.10 -23.46 0.72
CA SER A 50 -13.77 -24.60 1.34
C SER A 50 -14.93 -24.15 2.22
N GLY A 51 -15.64 -25.12 2.79
CA GLY A 51 -16.75 -24.88 3.69
C GLY A 51 -18.03 -25.59 3.24
N SER A 52 -19.07 -25.44 4.06
CA SER A 52 -20.37 -26.07 3.89
C SER A 52 -21.43 -25.17 3.26
N ALA A 53 -21.12 -23.90 3.01
CA ALA A 53 -21.94 -22.99 2.22
C ALA A 53 -22.04 -23.45 0.75
N ASP A 54 -22.86 -22.77 -0.04
CA ASP A 54 -22.96 -22.99 -1.48
C ASP A 54 -22.87 -21.66 -2.24
N VAL A 55 -22.41 -21.68 -3.49
CA VAL A 55 -22.39 -20.52 -4.38
C VAL A 55 -23.69 -20.48 -5.17
N ARG A 56 -24.34 -19.31 -5.24
CA ARG A 56 -25.59 -19.10 -5.96
C ARG A 56 -25.49 -17.98 -6.97
N VAL A 57 -26.27 -18.11 -8.05
CA VAL A 57 -26.49 -17.08 -9.06
C VAL A 57 -27.71 -16.18 -8.74
N THR A 58 -28.54 -16.59 -7.79
CA THR A 58 -29.74 -15.82 -7.37
C THR A 58 -29.38 -14.73 -6.38
N THR A 59 -30.20 -13.68 -6.32
CA THR A 59 -30.01 -12.56 -5.37
C THR A 59 -28.64 -11.91 -5.57
N VAL A 60 -28.32 -11.59 -6.82
CA VAL A 60 -27.04 -10.98 -7.22
C VAL A 60 -26.73 -9.73 -6.38
N SER A 61 -25.45 -9.51 -6.08
CA SER A 61 -24.99 -8.34 -5.35
C SER A 61 -25.30 -7.04 -6.11
N THR A 62 -25.73 -6.02 -5.36
CA THR A 62 -26.08 -4.70 -5.91
C THR A 62 -26.12 -3.65 -4.81
N GLY A 63 -26.31 -2.38 -5.16
CA GLY A 63 -26.59 -1.30 -4.20
C GLY A 63 -25.38 -0.74 -3.45
N TYR A 64 -24.16 -1.22 -3.72
CA TYR A 64 -22.92 -0.64 -3.22
C TYR A 64 -21.86 -0.52 -4.33
N ALA A 65 -20.89 0.39 -4.14
CA ALA A 65 -19.80 0.59 -5.08
C ALA A 65 -18.90 -0.65 -5.15
N GLY A 66 -18.68 -1.17 -6.37
CA GLY A 66 -17.89 -2.38 -6.59
C GLY A 66 -18.66 -3.69 -6.52
N ALA A 67 -20.00 -3.66 -6.45
CA ALA A 67 -20.83 -4.86 -6.55
C ALA A 67 -20.60 -5.58 -7.89
N SER A 68 -20.20 -6.86 -7.87
CA SER A 68 -19.89 -7.60 -9.10
C SER A 68 -21.10 -8.20 -9.81
N GLY A 69 -22.16 -8.56 -9.07
CA GLY A 69 -23.41 -9.07 -9.62
C GLY A 69 -23.34 -10.47 -10.23
N GLY A 70 -22.28 -11.24 -9.93
CA GLY A 70 -22.08 -12.61 -10.40
C GLY A 70 -22.66 -13.65 -9.44
N GLY A 71 -21.80 -14.58 -9.01
CA GLY A 71 -22.08 -15.52 -7.93
C GLY A 71 -22.05 -14.84 -6.56
N ASN A 72 -22.68 -15.46 -5.57
CA ASN A 72 -22.51 -15.09 -4.18
C ASN A 72 -22.52 -16.34 -3.31
N ILE A 73 -21.82 -16.29 -2.17
CA ILE A 73 -21.88 -17.35 -1.18
C ILE A 73 -23.18 -17.24 -0.42
N PHE A 74 -23.94 -18.32 -0.35
CA PHE A 74 -25.15 -18.45 0.45
C PHE A 74 -24.87 -19.28 1.70
N PHE A 75 -25.17 -18.70 2.85
CA PHE A 75 -25.18 -19.39 4.13
C PHE A 75 -26.61 -19.78 4.48
N ALA A 76 -26.88 -21.08 4.47
CA ALA A 76 -28.15 -21.63 4.93
C ALA A 76 -28.43 -21.24 6.38
N GLY A 77 -29.71 -21.25 6.77
CA GLY A 77 -30.19 -20.99 8.13
C GLY A 77 -29.89 -22.12 9.11
N THR A 78 -28.67 -22.65 9.04
CA THR A 78 -28.15 -23.74 9.87
C THR A 78 -26.88 -23.22 10.53
N ALA A 79 -26.88 -23.17 11.86
CA ALA A 79 -25.70 -22.77 12.63
C ALA A 79 -24.51 -23.68 12.29
N GLY A 80 -23.34 -23.07 12.08
CA GLY A 80 -22.11 -23.74 11.64
C GLY A 80 -21.88 -23.76 10.13
N THR A 81 -22.86 -23.31 9.31
CA THR A 81 -22.63 -23.15 7.86
C THR A 81 -21.51 -22.15 7.63
N ASN A 82 -20.45 -22.54 6.90
CA ASN A 82 -19.24 -21.73 6.79
C ASN A 82 -18.66 -21.67 5.37
N PHE A 83 -17.80 -20.68 5.18
CA PHE A 83 -16.98 -20.47 3.99
C PHE A 83 -15.59 -20.02 4.44
N VAL A 84 -14.56 -20.64 3.87
CA VAL A 84 -13.17 -20.40 4.22
C VAL A 84 -12.36 -20.10 2.97
N ILE A 85 -11.61 -19.00 3.01
CA ILE A 85 -10.59 -18.64 2.03
C ILE A 85 -9.23 -18.86 2.68
N ASN A 86 -8.34 -19.61 2.03
CA ASN A 86 -7.01 -19.94 2.57
C ASN A 86 -5.92 -19.67 1.54
N GLY A 87 -4.83 -19.04 2.00
CA GLY A 87 -3.62 -18.85 1.20
C GLY A 87 -3.39 -17.42 0.73
N ILE A 88 -4.04 -16.43 1.35
CA ILE A 88 -3.83 -15.02 0.97
C ILE A 88 -2.47 -14.57 1.52
N ASP A 89 -1.53 -14.19 0.64
CA ASP A 89 -0.25 -13.62 1.06
C ASP A 89 -0.41 -12.14 1.44
N THR A 90 -0.26 -11.85 2.73
CA THR A 90 -0.30 -10.50 3.29
C THR A 90 1.07 -10.01 3.76
N THR A 91 2.14 -10.69 3.35
CA THR A 91 3.52 -10.36 3.73
C THR A 91 3.90 -8.95 3.28
N GLY A 92 4.49 -8.17 4.19
CA GLY A 92 4.93 -6.80 3.90
C GLY A 92 3.79 -5.79 3.75
N TYR A 93 2.57 -6.14 4.13
CA TYR A 93 1.46 -5.20 4.22
C TYR A 93 1.18 -4.78 5.67
N THR A 94 0.83 -3.51 5.85
CA THR A 94 0.32 -2.95 7.09
C THR A 94 -1.06 -2.34 6.86
N ASN A 95 -1.76 -1.97 7.94
CA ASN A 95 -3.09 -1.35 7.87
C ASN A 95 -4.08 -2.13 6.99
N LEU A 96 -4.07 -3.45 7.16
CA LEU A 96 -4.94 -4.36 6.42
C LEU A 96 -6.41 -4.14 6.81
N VAL A 97 -7.26 -3.96 5.80
CA VAL A 97 -8.70 -3.73 5.97
C VAL A 97 -9.47 -4.68 5.04
N LEU A 98 -10.38 -5.45 5.64
CA LEU A 98 -11.26 -6.38 4.93
C LEU A 98 -12.62 -5.73 4.71
N SER A 99 -13.11 -5.76 3.47
CA SER A 99 -14.48 -5.40 3.13
C SER A 99 -15.15 -6.47 2.29
N PHE A 100 -16.48 -6.54 2.33
CA PHE A 100 -17.27 -7.49 1.56
C PHE A 100 -18.72 -7.03 1.42
N GLY A 101 -19.38 -7.43 0.33
CA GLY A 101 -20.82 -7.36 0.18
C GLY A 101 -21.51 -8.35 1.11
N HIS A 102 -22.52 -7.90 1.83
CA HIS A 102 -23.27 -8.73 2.77
C HIS A 102 -24.77 -8.47 2.67
N LEU A 103 -25.55 -9.54 2.58
CA LEU A 103 -27.01 -9.51 2.68
C LEU A 103 -27.48 -10.46 3.78
N LYS A 104 -28.53 -10.06 4.49
CA LYS A 104 -29.20 -10.86 5.53
C LYS A 104 -30.67 -11.08 5.19
N SER A 105 -31.27 -12.19 5.63
CA SER A 105 -32.67 -12.49 5.32
C SER A 105 -33.71 -11.85 6.24
N THR A 106 -33.32 -11.32 7.41
CA THR A 106 -34.26 -10.76 8.40
C THR A 106 -33.91 -9.34 8.81
N ASN A 107 -34.90 -8.56 9.27
CA ASN A 107 -34.67 -7.20 9.75
C ASN A 107 -33.92 -7.16 11.09
N ALA A 108 -34.07 -8.20 11.91
CA ALA A 108 -33.47 -8.30 13.24
C ALA A 108 -31.97 -8.64 13.19
N SER A 109 -31.53 -9.45 12.23
CA SER A 109 -30.12 -9.84 12.15
C SER A 109 -29.20 -8.62 11.95
N SER A 110 -28.05 -8.61 12.61
CA SER A 110 -27.02 -7.59 12.52
C SER A 110 -25.68 -8.22 12.11
N ASN A 111 -24.85 -8.59 13.08
CA ASN A 111 -23.45 -8.96 12.89
C ASN A 111 -23.19 -10.41 13.33
N GLU A 112 -24.18 -11.29 13.15
CA GLU A 112 -24.11 -12.70 13.58
C GLU A 112 -23.39 -13.63 12.59
N LEU A 113 -23.16 -13.18 11.35
CA LEU A 113 -22.21 -13.83 10.46
C LEU A 113 -20.80 -13.54 11.00
N THR A 114 -20.23 -14.47 11.74
CA THR A 114 -18.91 -14.27 12.35
C THR A 114 -17.85 -14.22 11.27
N VAL A 115 -16.95 -13.25 11.36
CA VAL A 115 -15.80 -13.09 10.46
C VAL A 115 -14.54 -13.27 11.30
N GLU A 116 -13.68 -14.19 10.90
CA GLU A 116 -12.48 -14.53 11.65
C GLU A 116 -11.28 -14.65 10.70
N VAL A 117 -10.09 -14.37 11.22
CA VAL A 117 -8.83 -14.56 10.52
C VAL A 117 -7.92 -15.52 11.27
N SER A 118 -7.03 -16.20 10.56
CA SER A 118 -6.09 -17.14 11.16
C SER A 118 -4.78 -17.22 10.37
N GLU A 119 -3.67 -17.34 11.09
CA GLU A 119 -2.34 -17.58 10.52
C GLU A 119 -2.09 -19.08 10.33
N ASP A 120 -2.54 -19.90 11.29
CA ASP A 120 -2.22 -21.32 11.43
C ASP A 120 -3.35 -22.26 10.96
N GLY A 121 -4.59 -21.77 10.90
CA GLY A 121 -5.81 -22.55 10.62
C GLY A 121 -6.44 -23.20 11.86
N THR A 122 -5.84 -23.03 13.03
CA THR A 122 -6.30 -23.60 14.31
C THR A 122 -6.79 -22.52 15.27
N THR A 123 -6.06 -21.42 15.38
CA THR A 123 -6.41 -20.27 16.22
C THR A 123 -7.09 -19.22 15.35
N TRP A 124 -8.33 -18.89 15.68
CA TRP A 124 -9.15 -17.96 14.92
C TRP A 124 -9.41 -16.70 15.71
N THR A 125 -9.01 -15.55 15.16
CA THR A 125 -9.18 -14.24 15.76
C THR A 125 -10.38 -13.55 15.12
N PRO A 126 -11.40 -13.16 15.90
CA PRO A 126 -12.59 -12.52 15.35
C PRO A 126 -12.28 -11.09 14.89
N LEU A 127 -12.87 -10.72 13.75
CA LEU A 127 -13.06 -9.35 13.33
C LEU A 127 -14.47 -8.89 13.71
N THR A 128 -14.64 -7.58 13.86
CA THR A 128 -15.91 -6.95 14.23
C THR A 128 -16.44 -6.09 13.10
N TYR A 129 -17.75 -6.00 12.96
CA TYR A 129 -18.38 -5.06 12.05
C TYR A 129 -19.78 -4.70 12.55
N SER A 130 -20.31 -3.60 12.04
CA SER A 130 -21.68 -3.16 12.30
C SER A 130 -22.44 -3.00 11.00
N ARG A 131 -23.77 -3.09 11.08
CA ARG A 131 -24.68 -2.81 9.96
C ARG A 131 -26.04 -2.35 10.45
N ALA A 132 -26.82 -1.74 9.58
CA ALA A 132 -28.15 -1.24 9.92
C ALA A 132 -29.17 -2.38 10.20
N THR A 133 -29.98 -2.22 11.25
CA THR A 133 -31.10 -3.10 11.59
C THR A 133 -32.44 -2.37 11.46
N GLY A 134 -33.55 -3.10 11.51
CA GLY A 134 -34.90 -2.53 11.43
C GLY A 134 -35.56 -2.66 10.06
N GLY A 135 -36.73 -2.05 9.89
CA GLY A 135 -37.54 -2.18 8.68
C GLY A 135 -36.76 -1.83 7.40
N GLY A 136 -36.94 -2.63 6.35
CA GLY A 136 -36.30 -2.40 5.04
C GLY A 136 -34.83 -2.82 4.96
N THR A 137 -34.29 -3.52 5.97
CA THR A 137 -32.87 -3.95 5.98
C THR A 137 -32.67 -5.42 5.60
N SER A 138 -33.74 -6.23 5.58
CA SER A 138 -33.74 -7.60 5.06
C SER A 138 -33.66 -7.64 3.54
N ASN A 139 -32.92 -8.60 2.99
CA ASN A 139 -32.73 -8.80 1.55
C ASN A 139 -32.16 -7.57 0.82
N VAL A 140 -31.42 -6.73 1.56
CA VAL A 140 -30.69 -5.58 1.02
C VAL A 140 -29.20 -5.83 1.21
N TRP A 141 -28.47 -5.75 0.10
CA TRP A 141 -27.02 -5.80 0.07
C TRP A 141 -26.42 -4.52 0.65
N ALA A 142 -25.35 -4.67 1.43
CA ALA A 142 -24.56 -3.56 1.93
C ALA A 142 -23.08 -3.91 1.87
N LEU A 143 -22.23 -2.93 1.55
CA LEU A 143 -20.79 -3.06 1.74
C LEU A 143 -20.47 -2.95 3.22
N ILE A 144 -19.79 -3.97 3.75
CA ILE A 144 -19.34 -4.04 5.14
C ILE A 144 -17.83 -3.90 5.16
N THR A 145 -17.32 -3.13 6.12
CA THR A 145 -15.90 -3.05 6.44
C THR A 145 -15.70 -3.64 7.83
N ALA A 146 -14.88 -4.70 7.91
CA ALA A 146 -14.54 -5.32 9.18
C ALA A 146 -13.35 -4.60 9.82
N SER A 147 -13.43 -4.44 11.14
CA SER A 147 -12.42 -3.82 12.00
C SER A 147 -11.82 -4.86 12.94
N GLY A 148 -10.52 -4.77 13.16
CA GLY A 148 -9.74 -5.69 13.99
C GLY A 148 -8.33 -5.82 13.45
N THR A 149 -7.51 -6.64 14.10
CA THR A 149 -6.15 -6.91 13.64
C THR A 149 -6.16 -8.04 12.63
N ILE A 150 -5.68 -7.75 11.42
CA ILE A 150 -5.39 -8.76 10.39
C ILE A 150 -3.87 -8.89 10.29
N PRO A 151 -3.30 -10.09 10.49
CA PRO A 151 -1.85 -10.26 10.50
C PRO A 151 -1.24 -10.25 9.09
N ALA A 152 0.02 -9.83 9.03
CA ALA A 152 0.86 -9.90 7.83
C ALA A 152 1.62 -11.23 7.80
N VAL A 153 1.11 -12.19 7.03
CA VAL A 153 1.60 -13.57 6.96
C VAL A 153 1.58 -14.09 5.53
N SER A 154 2.39 -15.10 5.24
CA SER A 154 2.48 -15.69 3.91
C SER A 154 1.25 -16.49 3.47
N SER A 155 0.33 -16.81 4.40
CA SER A 155 -0.84 -17.63 4.12
C SER A 155 -1.98 -17.34 5.11
N LEU A 156 -2.54 -16.14 5.03
CA LEU A 156 -3.71 -15.75 5.79
C LEU A 156 -4.93 -16.60 5.39
N LYS A 157 -5.72 -16.94 6.40
CA LYS A 157 -7.03 -17.59 6.27
C LYS A 157 -8.12 -16.63 6.74
N ILE A 158 -9.25 -16.63 6.05
CA ILE A 158 -10.45 -15.88 6.44
C ILE A 158 -11.61 -16.87 6.48
N ARG A 159 -12.36 -16.89 7.59
CA ARG A 159 -13.55 -17.72 7.76
C ARG A 159 -14.77 -16.86 8.05
N PHE A 160 -15.85 -17.20 7.37
CA PHE A 160 -17.19 -16.70 7.61
C PHE A 160 -18.05 -17.85 8.13
N THR A 161 -18.75 -17.66 9.24
CA THR A 161 -19.63 -18.70 9.80
C THR A 161 -20.97 -18.11 10.18
N ASN A 162 -22.05 -18.71 9.69
CA ASN A 162 -23.38 -18.42 10.18
C ASN A 162 -23.59 -19.13 11.52
N THR A 163 -23.87 -18.38 12.58
CA THR A 163 -24.06 -18.93 13.94
C THR A 163 -25.53 -19.03 14.34
N ILE A 164 -26.45 -18.62 13.46
CA ILE A 164 -27.88 -18.54 13.74
C ILE A 164 -28.70 -19.26 12.66
N THR A 165 -30.02 -19.24 12.82
CA THR A 165 -30.98 -19.83 11.86
C THR A 165 -31.43 -18.85 10.77
N GLY A 166 -31.01 -17.58 10.84
CA GLY A 166 -31.14 -16.62 9.74
C GLY A 166 -30.23 -16.96 8.57
N GLN A 167 -30.55 -16.52 7.36
CA GLN A 167 -29.72 -16.76 6.18
C GLN A 167 -28.91 -15.51 5.85
N PHE A 168 -27.71 -15.74 5.32
CA PHE A 168 -26.81 -14.67 4.89
C PHE A 168 -26.30 -14.93 3.47
N ARG A 169 -25.88 -13.86 2.81
CA ARG A 169 -25.13 -13.94 1.55
C ARG A 169 -23.91 -13.05 1.60
N LEU A 170 -22.81 -13.52 1.02
CA LEU A 170 -21.52 -12.84 0.96
C LEU A 170 -21.07 -12.74 -0.49
N ASP A 171 -20.53 -11.59 -0.87
CA ASP A 171 -19.91 -11.38 -2.18
C ASP A 171 -18.79 -10.33 -2.08
N ASP A 172 -18.00 -10.17 -3.13
CA ASP A 172 -16.99 -9.11 -3.30
C ASP A 172 -16.02 -8.97 -2.12
N VAL A 173 -15.44 -10.10 -1.68
CA VAL A 173 -14.47 -10.12 -0.58
C VAL A 173 -13.18 -9.45 -1.04
N LYS A 174 -12.83 -8.35 -0.39
CA LYS A 174 -11.68 -7.52 -0.74
C LYS A 174 -10.83 -7.22 0.48
N LEU A 175 -9.53 -7.48 0.36
CA LEU A 175 -8.52 -7.12 1.34
C LEU A 175 -7.61 -6.06 0.73
N VAL A 176 -7.46 -4.94 1.44
CA VAL A 176 -6.59 -3.84 1.05
C VAL A 176 -5.58 -3.55 2.16
N GLY A 177 -4.43 -3.00 1.82
CA GLY A 177 -3.39 -2.65 2.79
C GLY A 177 -2.34 -1.73 2.20
N THR A 178 -1.50 -1.19 3.05
CA THR A 178 -0.34 -0.37 2.66
C THR A 178 0.86 -1.29 2.51
N LYS A 179 1.47 -1.33 1.32
CA LYS A 179 2.68 -2.12 1.10
C LYS A 179 3.87 -1.39 1.70
N GLU A 180 4.53 -2.00 2.67
CA GLU A 180 5.80 -1.51 3.20
C GLU A 180 6.86 -1.66 2.10
N THR A 181 7.25 -0.53 1.51
CA THR A 181 8.41 -0.50 0.63
C THR A 181 9.63 -0.26 1.49
N MET A 182 10.52 -1.25 1.60
CA MET A 182 11.84 -1.03 2.17
C MET A 182 12.54 0.00 1.30
N ALA A 183 12.70 1.22 1.81
CA ALA A 183 13.48 2.26 1.15
C ALA A 183 14.96 1.86 1.19
N VAL A 184 15.40 1.07 0.21
CA VAL A 184 16.84 0.90 -0.05
C VAL A 184 17.34 2.21 -0.64
N GLY A 185 18.03 2.98 0.19
CA GLY A 185 18.92 4.04 -0.30
C GLY A 185 19.98 3.39 -1.17
N ASP A 186 19.86 3.53 -2.48
CA ASP A 186 20.86 3.04 -3.43
C ASP A 186 22.16 3.86 -3.23
N ALA A 187 23.07 3.34 -2.41
CA ALA A 187 24.35 3.98 -2.12
C ALA A 187 25.23 4.15 -3.37
N THR A 188 24.92 3.43 -4.46
CA THR A 188 25.56 3.60 -5.75
C THR A 188 25.11 4.87 -6.49
N LYS A 189 23.93 5.42 -6.18
CA LYS A 189 23.46 6.73 -6.71
C LYS A 189 24.21 7.93 -6.12
N GLY A 190 24.88 7.78 -4.98
CA GLY A 190 25.80 8.79 -4.44
C GLY A 190 27.11 8.95 -5.24
N LYS A 191 27.33 8.12 -6.27
CA LYS A 191 28.56 8.12 -7.09
C LYS A 191 28.42 8.78 -8.46
N ALA A 192 27.42 9.61 -8.70
CA ALA A 192 27.50 10.51 -9.86
C ALA A 192 28.73 11.41 -9.65
N ASN A 193 29.72 11.31 -10.53
CA ASN A 193 30.94 12.12 -10.48
C ASN A 193 30.58 13.59 -10.79
N LEU A 194 30.03 14.31 -9.82
CA LEU A 194 29.65 15.72 -9.97
C LEU A 194 30.88 16.57 -10.31
N VAL A 195 32.00 16.30 -9.63
CA VAL A 195 33.29 16.96 -9.80
C VAL A 195 34.36 15.92 -10.16
N LYS A 196 35.13 16.17 -11.22
CA LYS A 196 36.21 15.30 -11.70
C LYS A 196 37.50 15.47 -10.91
N ASN A 197 37.72 16.65 -10.31
CA ASN A 197 38.90 16.95 -9.50
C ASN A 197 38.53 17.27 -8.04
N THR A 198 38.91 16.38 -7.12
CA THR A 198 38.67 16.56 -5.68
C THR A 198 39.77 17.36 -4.98
N VAL A 199 40.87 17.66 -5.67
CA VAL A 199 41.97 18.50 -5.19
C VAL A 199 42.19 19.60 -6.22
N VAL A 200 42.01 20.85 -5.79
CA VAL A 200 41.72 21.96 -6.70
C VAL A 200 42.67 23.13 -6.43
N ALA A 201 43.31 23.62 -7.48
CA ALA A 201 44.03 24.90 -7.44
C ALA A 201 43.04 26.03 -7.76
N ASN A 202 42.78 26.31 -9.03
CA ASN A 202 41.95 27.47 -9.39
C ASN A 202 40.58 27.09 -9.96
N GLU A 203 40.41 25.89 -10.50
CA GLU A 203 39.20 25.54 -11.25
C GLU A 203 38.63 24.18 -10.84
N LEU A 204 37.32 24.13 -10.59
CA LEU A 204 36.55 22.89 -10.52
C LEU A 204 36.16 22.43 -11.93
N ILE A 205 36.23 21.13 -12.20
CA ILE A 205 35.81 20.51 -13.47
C ILE A 205 34.62 19.61 -13.20
N PHE A 206 33.52 19.82 -13.92
CA PHE A 206 32.28 19.07 -13.67
C PHE A 206 32.15 17.83 -14.56
N GLY A 207 31.64 16.74 -13.97
CA GLY A 207 31.36 15.49 -14.67
C GLY A 207 29.91 15.30 -15.07
N ALA A 208 29.03 16.26 -14.77
CA ALA A 208 27.66 16.28 -15.22
C ALA A 208 27.11 17.70 -15.29
N SER A 209 26.06 17.90 -16.08
CA SER A 209 25.29 19.14 -16.07
C SER A 209 24.46 19.23 -14.79
N ALA A 210 24.57 20.34 -14.07
CA ALA A 210 23.86 20.55 -12.81
C ALA A 210 23.79 22.04 -12.45
N LYS A 211 22.81 22.40 -11.61
CA LYS A 211 22.90 23.62 -10.80
C LYS A 211 23.65 23.27 -9.53
N VAL A 212 24.77 23.94 -9.28
CA VAL A 212 25.68 23.59 -8.19
C VAL A 212 25.82 24.68 -7.15
N SER A 213 26.01 24.26 -5.91
CA SER A 213 26.32 25.10 -4.75
C SER A 213 27.59 24.59 -4.09
N VAL A 214 28.53 25.50 -3.79
CA VAL A 214 29.78 25.19 -3.08
C VAL A 214 29.67 25.71 -1.66
N TYR A 215 29.86 24.83 -0.69
CA TYR A 215 29.77 25.11 0.73
C TYR A 215 31.15 25.09 1.39
N ASN A 216 31.43 26.05 2.25
CA ASN A 216 32.61 26.01 3.12
C ASN A 216 32.42 25.03 4.30
N ALA A 217 33.46 24.84 5.11
CA ALA A 217 33.40 23.96 6.29
C ALA A 217 32.39 24.40 7.36
N ALA A 218 31.95 25.66 7.34
CA ALA A 218 30.90 26.17 8.24
C ALA A 218 29.48 25.98 7.67
N GLY A 219 29.33 25.30 6.52
CA GLY A 219 28.03 25.07 5.88
C GLY A 219 27.46 26.29 5.14
N GLN A 220 28.25 27.34 4.92
CA GLN A 220 27.82 28.52 4.16
C GLN A 220 28.05 28.33 2.67
N VAL A 221 27.08 28.70 1.84
CA VAL A 221 27.25 28.75 0.38
C VAL A 221 28.20 29.90 0.04
N VAL A 222 29.33 29.58 -0.59
CA VAL A 222 30.35 30.55 -1.02
C VAL A 222 30.38 30.77 -2.53
N LYS A 223 29.76 29.87 -3.31
CA LYS A 223 29.66 29.97 -4.76
C LYS A 223 28.44 29.19 -5.25
N THR A 224 27.80 29.67 -6.31
CA THR A 224 26.79 28.93 -7.08
C THR A 224 27.10 29.04 -8.57
N ALA A 225 26.71 28.05 -9.35
CA ALA A 225 26.86 28.06 -10.80
C ALA A 225 25.87 27.12 -11.49
N ASP A 226 25.47 27.45 -12.71
CA ASP A 226 24.88 26.50 -13.64
C ASP A 226 26.03 25.96 -14.51
N VAL A 227 26.26 24.65 -14.46
CA VAL A 227 27.42 23.99 -15.09
C VAL A 227 26.94 22.92 -16.06
N SER A 228 27.71 22.73 -17.13
CA SER A 228 27.56 21.61 -18.06
C SER A 228 28.67 20.58 -17.85
N GLU A 229 28.50 19.37 -18.36
CA GLU A 229 29.57 18.37 -18.36
C GLU A 229 30.85 18.92 -19.01
N ASN A 230 32.00 18.69 -18.38
CA ASN A 230 33.34 19.20 -18.74
C ASN A 230 33.54 20.71 -18.62
N SER A 231 32.52 21.47 -18.18
CA SER A 231 32.69 22.88 -17.88
C SER A 231 33.58 23.10 -16.65
N ARG A 232 34.11 24.33 -16.55
CA ARG A 232 35.01 24.78 -15.49
C ARG A 232 34.37 25.90 -14.68
N LEU A 233 34.57 25.87 -13.37
CA LEU A 233 34.20 26.95 -12.45
C LEU A 233 35.43 27.48 -11.73
N ASP A 234 35.70 28.77 -11.90
CA ASP A 234 36.77 29.45 -11.19
C ASP A 234 36.46 29.62 -9.68
N VAL A 235 37.39 29.10 -8.88
CA VAL A 235 37.42 29.09 -7.42
C VAL A 235 38.75 29.65 -6.88
N SER A 236 39.53 30.36 -7.71
CA SER A 236 40.78 31.02 -7.31
C SER A 236 40.62 31.93 -6.07
N ASN A 237 39.47 32.61 -5.96
CA ASN A 237 39.13 33.50 -4.85
C ASN A 237 38.72 32.78 -3.55
N LEU A 238 38.62 31.44 -3.56
CA LEU A 238 38.34 30.68 -2.35
C LEU A 238 39.63 30.45 -1.54
N VAL A 239 39.51 30.60 -0.22
CA VAL A 239 40.61 30.29 0.71
C VAL A 239 40.93 28.80 0.66
N LYS A 240 42.18 28.43 0.96
CA LYS A 240 42.60 27.03 1.07
C LYS A 240 41.78 26.32 2.15
N GLY A 241 41.32 25.10 1.87
CA GLY A 241 40.49 24.36 2.82
C GLY A 241 39.59 23.32 2.17
N THR A 242 38.74 22.72 3.00
CA THR A 242 37.73 21.74 2.56
C THR A 242 36.43 22.44 2.19
N TYR A 243 35.85 22.00 1.07
CA TYR A 243 34.54 22.43 0.61
C TYR A 243 33.68 21.22 0.23
N VAL A 244 32.37 21.41 0.20
CA VAL A 244 31.41 20.44 -0.33
C VAL A 244 30.71 21.07 -1.53
N VAL A 245 30.73 20.39 -2.66
CA VAL A 245 29.99 20.78 -3.86
C VAL A 245 28.74 19.92 -3.93
N THR A 246 27.57 20.55 -3.97
CA THR A 246 26.29 19.83 -4.12
C THR A 246 25.62 20.25 -5.42
N GLY A 247 24.76 19.38 -5.96
CA GLY A 247 23.96 19.68 -7.13
C GLY A 247 22.93 18.59 -7.42
N LEU A 248 22.01 18.90 -8.33
CA LEU A 248 21.06 17.91 -8.87
C LEU A 248 21.60 17.37 -10.19
N VAL A 249 21.97 16.09 -10.22
CA VAL A 249 22.37 15.38 -11.45
C VAL A 249 21.25 14.42 -11.81
N ASN A 250 20.65 14.57 -12.99
CA ASN A 250 19.52 13.74 -13.45
C ASN A 250 18.37 13.63 -12.43
N GLY A 251 18.04 14.75 -11.77
CA GLY A 251 16.97 14.82 -10.75
C GLY A 251 17.34 14.28 -9.38
N GLN A 252 18.59 13.86 -9.16
CA GLN A 252 19.06 13.32 -7.87
C GLN A 252 20.06 14.26 -7.20
N ALA A 253 19.92 14.45 -5.89
CA ALA A 253 20.86 15.24 -5.09
C ALA A 253 22.17 14.49 -4.91
N VAL A 254 23.28 15.14 -5.29
CA VAL A 254 24.65 14.62 -5.20
C VAL A 254 25.47 15.61 -4.37
N SER A 255 26.39 15.09 -3.54
CA SER A 255 27.32 15.90 -2.75
C SER A 255 28.72 15.31 -2.87
N GLN A 256 29.72 16.15 -3.14
CA GLN A 256 31.10 15.73 -3.29
C GLN A 256 32.05 16.68 -2.57
N LYS A 257 32.91 16.11 -1.72
CA LYS A 257 33.95 16.85 -1.01
C LYS A 257 35.11 17.19 -1.94
N ILE A 258 35.60 18.42 -1.86
CA ILE A 258 36.81 18.90 -2.55
C ILE A 258 37.76 19.59 -1.56
N ILE A 259 39.04 19.68 -1.93
CA ILE A 259 40.09 20.35 -1.17
C ILE A 259 40.72 21.43 -2.05
N LYS A 260 40.57 22.69 -1.66
CA LYS A 260 41.25 23.84 -2.27
C LYS A 260 42.67 23.94 -1.70
N LYS A 261 43.68 23.89 -2.58
CA LYS A 261 45.11 24.06 -2.26
C LYS A 261 45.58 25.49 -2.41
#